data_AF-A0A921SBT0-F1
#
_entry.id   AF-A0A921SBT0-F1
#
_cell.length_a   1.000
_cell.length_b   1.000
_cell.length_c   1.000
_cell.angle_alpha   90.00
_cell.angle_beta   90.00
_cell.angle_gamma   90.00
#
_symmetry.space_group_name_H-M   'P 1'
#
loop_
_entity.id
_entity.type
_entity.pdbx_description
1 polymer ?
#
loop_
_entity_poly.entity_id
_entity_poly.type
_entity_poly.pdbx_seq_one_letter_code
_entity_poly.pdbx_strand_id
1 'polypeptide(L)'
;MFAEYIQHICGPTQLIGEIDDGDEDDTLGLKTVGKAFKNSSLSWTRVGDGVVVINFESTDKEDVTVNIMSGGDKYAEVDVSAGKVVTWKSNVTDLGGRTLYLDRWRPGFLGLPGTGGGSLRLWVPRASEGGHLDLTAKINVS
;
A
#
# COMPACT_ATOMS: atom_id res chain seq x y z
N MET A 1 42.64 -27.05 -27.93
CA MET A 1 41.52 -26.27 -28.52
C MET A 1 40.68 -25.80 -27.36
N PHE A 2 40.86 -24.55 -26.92
CA PHE A 2 40.02 -23.98 -25.87
C PHE A 2 38.78 -23.41 -26.54
N ALA A 3 37.61 -23.96 -26.24
CA ALA A 3 36.33 -23.42 -26.67
C ALA A 3 35.87 -22.45 -25.57
N GLU A 4 35.85 -21.17 -25.90
CA GLU A 4 35.32 -20.14 -25.03
C GLU A 4 33.79 -20.20 -25.12
N TYR A 5 33.15 -20.72 -24.07
CA TYR A 5 31.69 -20.78 -23.98
C TYR A 5 31.18 -19.45 -23.46
N ILE A 6 30.76 -18.57 -24.38
CA ILE A 6 30.08 -17.33 -24.02
C ILE A 6 28.60 -17.68 -23.79
N GLN A 7 28.19 -17.75 -22.52
CA GLN A 7 26.77 -17.74 -22.19
C GLN A 7 26.18 -16.41 -22.67
N HIS A 8 25.13 -16.48 -23.48
CA HIS A 8 24.30 -15.31 -23.75
C HIS A 8 23.69 -14.92 -22.40
N ILE A 9 24.23 -13.88 -21.77
CA ILE A 9 23.60 -13.26 -20.62
C ILE A 9 22.27 -12.73 -21.15
N CYS A 10 21.15 -13.37 -20.80
CA CYS A 10 19.85 -12.75 -21.01
C CYS A 10 19.94 -11.36 -20.38
N GLY A 11 19.84 -10.31 -21.19
CA GLY A 11 19.80 -8.94 -20.68
C GLY A 11 18.74 -8.85 -19.58
N PRO A 12 18.91 -7.93 -18.60
CA PRO A 12 17.95 -7.79 -17.51
C PRO A 12 16.55 -7.70 -18.12
N THR A 13 15.65 -8.57 -17.64
CA THR A 13 14.27 -8.68 -18.10
C THR A 13 13.71 -7.29 -18.40
N GLN A 14 13.51 -6.98 -19.68
CA GLN A 14 12.84 -5.75 -20.09
C GLN A 14 11.43 -5.82 -19.52
N LEU A 15 11.14 -4.89 -18.58
CA LEU A 15 9.84 -4.56 -18.03
C LEU A 15 8.78 -5.65 -18.25
N ILE A 16 8.55 -6.48 -17.23
CA ILE A 16 7.18 -7.01 -17.02
C ILE A 16 6.29 -5.76 -17.13
N GLY A 17 5.39 -5.75 -18.11
CA GLY A 17 4.67 -4.54 -18.51
C GLY A 17 4.12 -3.75 -17.31
N GLU A 18 3.99 -2.44 -17.49
CA GLU A 18 3.34 -1.61 -16.47
C GLU A 18 1.91 -2.09 -16.23
N ILE A 19 1.41 -1.88 -15.02
CA ILE A 19 0.05 -2.28 -14.67
C ILE A 19 -0.92 -1.29 -15.32
N ASP A 20 -1.86 -1.82 -16.10
CA ASP A 20 -2.96 -1.05 -16.70
C ASP A 20 -3.94 -0.52 -15.63
N ASP A 21 -4.74 0.46 -16.02
CA ASP A 21 -5.74 1.10 -15.18
C ASP A 21 -6.73 0.08 -14.57
N GLY A 22 -7.17 0.32 -13.34
CA GLY A 22 -8.19 -0.52 -12.73
C GLY A 22 -8.53 -0.14 -11.29
N ASP A 23 -9.69 -0.59 -10.84
CA ASP A 23 -10.28 -0.34 -9.52
C ASP A 23 -10.62 -1.63 -8.76
N GLU A 24 -10.32 -2.79 -9.34
CA GLU A 24 -10.51 -4.09 -8.73
C GLU A 24 -9.37 -4.41 -7.76
N ASP A 25 -9.66 -5.21 -6.73
CA ASP A 25 -8.66 -5.62 -5.73
C ASP A 25 -7.42 -6.25 -6.38
N ASP A 26 -7.61 -7.03 -7.45
CA ASP A 26 -6.52 -7.74 -8.11
C ASP A 26 -5.64 -6.85 -8.99
N THR A 27 -6.05 -5.61 -9.32
CA THR A 27 -5.24 -4.67 -10.11
C THR A 27 -3.87 -4.43 -9.47
N LEU A 28 -3.85 -4.13 -8.16
CA LEU A 28 -2.62 -3.95 -7.39
C LEU A 28 -2.42 -5.05 -6.32
N GLY A 29 -3.21 -6.12 -6.37
CA GLY A 29 -3.17 -7.20 -5.39
C GLY A 29 -3.54 -6.76 -3.97
N LEU A 30 -4.56 -5.90 -3.85
CA LEU A 30 -5.16 -5.49 -2.59
C LEU A 30 -5.66 -6.71 -1.83
N LYS A 31 -5.14 -6.89 -0.62
CA LYS A 31 -5.58 -7.92 0.31
C LYS A 31 -5.74 -7.32 1.69
N THR A 32 -6.81 -7.74 2.36
CA THR A 32 -7.10 -7.34 3.73
C THR A 32 -7.15 -8.59 4.60
N VAL A 33 -6.61 -8.48 5.81
CA VAL A 33 -6.64 -9.53 6.82
C VAL A 33 -7.35 -8.95 8.05
N GLY A 34 -8.26 -9.69 8.65
CA GLY A 34 -9.04 -9.21 9.79
C GLY A 34 -10.19 -8.28 9.40
N LYS A 35 -10.71 -7.52 10.37
CA LYS A 35 -11.91 -6.68 10.20
C LYS A 35 -11.60 -5.21 9.96
N ALA A 36 -10.48 -4.70 10.51
CA ALA A 36 -10.16 -3.29 10.51
C ALA A 36 -10.21 -2.69 9.11
N PHE A 37 -9.57 -3.33 8.14
CA PHE A 37 -9.49 -2.84 6.77
C PHE A 37 -10.50 -3.46 5.80
N LYS A 38 -11.47 -4.24 6.30
CA LYS A 38 -12.46 -4.90 5.44
C LYS A 38 -13.26 -3.88 4.63
N ASN A 39 -13.51 -4.19 3.35
CA ASN A 39 -14.18 -3.31 2.36
C ASN A 39 -13.41 -2.03 2.03
N SER A 40 -12.08 -2.06 2.17
CA SER A 40 -11.21 -1.06 1.52
C SER A 40 -11.22 -1.26 0.01
N SER A 41 -10.91 -0.21 -0.75
CA SER A 41 -10.90 -0.23 -2.22
C SER A 41 -9.75 0.62 -2.75
N LEU A 42 -9.40 0.43 -4.02
CA LEU A 42 -8.40 1.24 -4.70
C LEU A 42 -8.86 1.69 -6.08
N SER A 43 -8.16 2.67 -6.65
CA SER A 43 -8.17 2.99 -8.06
C SER A 43 -6.76 3.32 -8.51
N TRP A 44 -6.34 2.73 -9.61
CA TRP A 44 -5.04 2.93 -10.23
C TRP A 44 -5.23 3.47 -11.65
N THR A 45 -4.45 4.49 -11.99
CA THR A 45 -4.25 4.94 -13.37
C THR A 45 -2.77 4.85 -13.70
N ARG A 46 -2.42 4.23 -14.83
CA ARG A 46 -1.04 4.02 -15.28
C ARG A 46 -0.37 5.32 -15.70
N VAL A 47 -1.12 6.20 -16.37
CA VAL A 47 -0.68 7.54 -16.77
C VAL A 47 -1.29 8.55 -15.81
N GLY A 48 -0.47 9.30 -15.09
CA GLY A 48 -0.97 10.14 -14.01
C GLY A 48 0.03 11.19 -13.53
N ASP A 49 -0.31 11.83 -12.42
CA ASP A 49 0.45 12.94 -11.83
C ASP A 49 1.54 12.48 -10.85
N GLY A 50 1.73 11.17 -10.68
CA GLY A 50 2.68 10.57 -9.75
C GLY A 50 2.23 10.56 -8.30
N VAL A 51 0.96 10.86 -8.00
CA VAL A 51 0.47 10.98 -6.62
C VAL A 51 -0.03 9.63 -6.10
N VAL A 52 0.27 9.36 -4.83
CA VAL A 52 -0.37 8.31 -4.03
C VAL A 52 -1.18 8.97 -2.93
N VAL A 53 -2.49 8.76 -2.94
CA VAL A 53 -3.43 9.24 -1.92
C VAL A 53 -3.95 8.05 -1.13
N ILE A 54 -3.93 8.17 0.19
CA ILE A 54 -4.59 7.23 1.09
C ILE A 54 -5.63 8.00 1.89
N ASN A 55 -6.90 7.66 1.71
CA ASN A 55 -8.02 8.15 2.50
C ASN A 55 -8.36 7.12 3.57
N PHE A 56 -8.01 7.42 4.81
CA PHE A 56 -8.40 6.62 5.97
C PHE A 56 -9.82 6.99 6.38
N GLU A 57 -10.77 6.09 6.20
CA GLU A 57 -12.16 6.29 6.59
C GLU A 57 -12.48 5.50 7.85
N SER A 58 -12.49 6.19 8.99
CA SER A 58 -12.75 5.57 10.27
C SER A 58 -14.24 5.46 10.57
N THR A 59 -14.67 4.23 10.82
CA THR A 59 -15.92 3.90 11.53
C THR A 59 -15.63 3.36 12.93
N ASP A 60 -14.36 3.39 13.34
CA ASP A 60 -13.93 3.04 14.68
C ASP A 60 -14.51 4.02 15.72
N LYS A 61 -14.70 3.51 16.93
CA LYS A 61 -15.20 4.26 18.08
C LYS A 61 -14.08 4.89 18.90
N GLU A 62 -12.84 4.48 18.65
CA GLU A 62 -11.65 4.96 19.32
C GLU A 62 -10.64 5.53 18.31
N ASP A 63 -9.81 6.44 18.78
CA ASP A 63 -8.68 6.93 18.00
C ASP A 63 -7.66 5.80 17.82
N VAL A 64 -7.09 5.72 16.62
CA VAL A 64 -6.10 4.70 16.28
C VAL A 64 -4.95 5.31 15.52
N THR A 65 -3.84 4.58 15.52
CA THR A 65 -2.66 4.94 14.74
C THR A 65 -2.45 3.89 13.66
N VAL A 66 -2.19 4.32 12.44
CA VAL A 66 -1.90 3.46 11.30
C VAL A 66 -0.44 3.62 10.91
N ASN A 67 0.31 2.51 10.95
CA ASN A 67 1.64 2.46 10.37
C ASN A 67 1.50 2.24 8.86
N ILE A 68 2.29 2.99 8.10
CA ILE A 68 2.49 2.79 6.67
C ILE A 68 3.88 2.19 6.50
N MET A 69 3.94 0.96 6.02
CA MET A 69 5.17 0.22 5.74
C MET A 69 5.39 0.17 4.23
N SER A 70 6.62 0.38 3.77
CA SER A 70 7.01 0.30 2.36
C SER A 70 8.22 -0.62 2.22
N GLY A 71 8.08 -1.69 1.44
CA GLY A 71 9.18 -2.65 1.23
C GLY A 71 9.61 -3.44 2.48
N GLY A 72 8.83 -3.38 3.57
CA GLY A 72 9.11 -4.08 4.83
C GLY A 72 9.54 -3.16 5.98
N ASP A 73 9.87 -1.90 5.70
CA ASP A 73 10.27 -0.90 6.70
C ASP A 73 9.16 0.11 6.96
N LYS A 74 9.14 0.68 8.17
CA LYS A 74 8.21 1.76 8.53
C LYS A 74 8.55 3.01 7.74
N TYR A 75 7.59 3.46 6.95
CA TYR A 75 7.70 4.65 6.10
C TYR A 75 7.06 5.88 6.77
N ALA A 76 5.85 5.71 7.31
CA ALA A 76 5.13 6.78 7.98
C ALA A 76 4.20 6.23 9.07
N GLU A 77 3.68 7.14 9.89
CA GLU A 77 2.66 6.87 10.90
C GLU A 77 1.59 7.96 10.77
N VAL A 78 0.32 7.56 10.84
CA VAL A 78 -0.83 8.47 10.70
C VAL A 78 -1.80 8.22 11.83
N ASP A 79 -2.08 9.26 12.59
CA ASP A 79 -3.15 9.24 13.59
C ASP A 79 -4.50 9.47 12.92
N VAL A 80 -5.45 8.59 13.20
CA VAL A 80 -6.80 8.61 12.63
C VAL A 80 -7.80 8.64 13.78
N SER A 81 -8.43 9.79 13.98
CA SER A 81 -9.44 9.95 15.02
C SER A 81 -10.71 9.15 14.73
N ALA A 82 -11.40 8.74 15.79
CA ALA A 82 -12.67 8.01 15.74
C ALA A 82 -13.70 8.72 14.84
N GLY A 83 -14.31 7.98 13.91
CA GLY A 83 -15.36 8.50 13.03
C GLY A 83 -14.91 9.57 12.03
N LYS A 84 -13.60 9.80 11.85
CA LYS A 84 -13.07 10.82 10.94
C LYS A 84 -12.49 10.22 9.67
N VAL A 85 -12.41 11.07 8.66
CA VAL A 85 -11.65 10.81 7.43
C VAL A 85 -10.36 11.59 7.50
N VAL A 86 -9.23 10.90 7.30
CA VAL A 86 -7.89 11.50 7.27
C VAL A 86 -7.25 11.15 5.94
N THR A 87 -6.80 12.17 5.21
CA THR A 87 -6.08 11.98 3.95
C THR A 87 -4.58 12.09 4.20
N TRP A 88 -3.85 11.08 3.73
CA TRP A 88 -2.40 11.08 3.66
C TRP A 88 -1.96 11.02 2.20
N LYS A 89 -0.87 11.70 1.86
CA LYS A 89 -0.33 11.75 0.50
C LYS A 89 1.16 11.43 0.47
N SER A 90 1.57 10.77 -0.60
CA SER A 90 2.95 10.54 -1.01
C SER A 90 3.00 10.54 -2.54
N ASN A 91 4.05 9.98 -3.11
CA ASN A 91 4.23 9.88 -4.56
C ASN A 91 4.68 8.47 -4.99
N VAL A 92 4.45 8.16 -6.27
CA VAL A 92 4.79 6.89 -6.91
C VAL A 92 6.32 6.73 -7.03
N THR A 93 7.09 7.82 -7.07
CA THR A 93 8.56 7.74 -7.09
C THR A 93 9.12 7.14 -5.80
N ASP A 94 8.55 7.49 -4.64
CA ASP A 94 9.00 7.03 -3.33
C ASP A 94 8.50 5.62 -2.98
N LEU A 95 7.28 5.30 -3.43
CA LEU A 95 6.60 4.04 -3.08
C LEU A 95 6.66 2.97 -4.19
N GLY A 96 7.00 3.36 -5.41
CA GLY A 96 6.93 2.51 -6.60
C GLY A 96 7.88 1.32 -6.58
N GLY A 97 7.38 0.17 -7.03
CA GLY A 97 8.08 -1.10 -7.02
C GLY A 97 8.18 -1.75 -5.63
N ARG A 98 7.44 -1.25 -4.65
CA ARG A 98 7.44 -1.77 -3.28
C ARG A 98 6.04 -2.19 -2.86
N THR A 99 5.99 -3.17 -1.98
CA THR A 99 4.76 -3.56 -1.28
C THR A 99 4.43 -2.50 -0.24
N LEU A 100 3.23 -1.95 -0.31
CA LEU A 100 2.65 -1.11 0.72
C LEU A 100 1.90 -2.02 1.70
N TYR A 101 2.18 -1.89 2.99
CA TYR A 101 1.50 -2.62 4.04
C TYR A 101 1.05 -1.65 5.13
N LEU A 102 -0.21 -1.76 5.54
CA LEU A 102 -0.81 -0.94 6.57
C LEU A 102 -1.21 -1.83 7.75
N ASP A 103 -0.79 -1.44 8.95
CA ASP A 103 -1.29 -2.01 10.20
C ASP A 103 -1.86 -0.92 11.10
N ARG A 104 -3.04 -1.20 11.64
CA ARG A 104 -3.74 -0.32 12.57
C ARG A 104 -3.51 -0.84 13.99
N TRP A 105 -3.02 0.03 14.86
CA TRP A 105 -2.80 -0.31 16.26
C TRP A 105 -3.35 0.76 17.21
N ARG A 106 -3.59 0.37 18.46
CA ARG A 106 -3.89 1.28 19.56
C ARG A 106 -3.22 0.77 20.84
N PRO A 107 -2.77 1.67 21.74
CA PRO A 107 -2.22 1.26 23.02
C PRO A 107 -3.30 0.58 23.88
N GLY A 108 -3.01 -0.62 24.38
CA GLY A 108 -3.89 -1.32 25.33
C GLY A 108 -3.80 -0.73 26.75
N PHE A 109 -4.47 -1.37 27.72
CA PHE A 109 -4.48 -0.97 29.14
C PHE A 109 -3.06 -0.84 29.76
N LEU A 110 -2.06 -1.50 29.20
CA LEU A 110 -0.66 -1.42 29.61
C LEU A 110 0.22 -0.54 28.71
N GLY A 111 -0.38 0.23 27.79
CA GLY A 111 0.34 1.04 26.81
C GLY A 111 1.05 0.24 25.72
N LEU A 112 0.88 -1.08 25.67
CA LEU A 112 1.49 -1.94 24.66
C LEU A 112 0.74 -1.82 23.33
N PRO A 113 1.45 -1.66 22.19
CA PRO A 113 0.84 -1.66 20.88
C PRO A 113 0.13 -2.97 20.58
N GLY A 114 -1.19 -2.92 20.36
CA GLY A 114 -1.98 -4.06 19.92
C GLY A 114 -2.34 -3.97 18.44
N THR A 115 -1.89 -4.92 17.62
CA THR A 115 -2.19 -5.01 16.17
C THR A 115 -3.46 -5.81 15.85
N GLY A 116 -4.25 -6.16 16.87
CA GLY A 116 -5.36 -7.13 16.81
C GLY A 116 -6.55 -6.80 15.91
N GLY A 117 -6.47 -5.75 15.07
CA GLY A 117 -7.54 -5.37 14.16
C GLY A 117 -7.46 -5.95 12.77
N GLY A 118 -6.25 -6.26 12.31
CA GLY A 118 -6.00 -6.65 10.93
C GLY A 118 -5.01 -5.76 10.20
N SER A 119 -4.80 -6.05 8.91
CA SER A 119 -3.86 -5.35 8.05
C SER A 119 -4.37 -5.24 6.62
N LEU A 120 -3.85 -4.26 5.87
CA LEU A 120 -4.07 -4.09 4.44
C LEU A 120 -2.73 -4.17 3.72
N ARG A 121 -2.70 -4.77 2.53
CA ARG A 121 -1.51 -4.82 1.68
C ARG A 121 -1.86 -4.68 0.22
N LEU A 122 -1.04 -3.95 -0.54
CA LEU A 122 -1.06 -3.90 -2.00
C LEU A 122 0.36 -3.65 -2.54
N TRP A 123 0.56 -3.80 -3.84
CA TRP A 123 1.82 -3.45 -4.50
C TRP A 123 1.68 -2.14 -5.28
N VAL A 124 2.54 -1.16 -5.00
CA VAL A 124 2.57 0.10 -5.76
C VAL A 124 3.50 -0.10 -6.97
N PRO A 125 2.99 -0.05 -8.22
CA PRO A 125 3.82 -0.26 -9.39
C PRO A 125 4.80 0.89 -9.60
N ARG A 126 5.88 0.62 -10.33
CA ARG A 126 6.62 1.71 -10.97
C ARG A 126 5.83 2.14 -12.20
N ALA A 127 5.68 3.44 -12.40
CA ALA A 127 5.01 4.01 -13.56
C ALA A 127 5.91 5.08 -14.19
N SER A 128 6.35 4.83 -15.42
CA SER A 128 7.19 5.76 -16.19
C SER A 128 6.42 7.01 -16.61
N GLU A 129 5.10 6.89 -16.77
CA GLU A 129 4.17 7.99 -17.07
C GLU A 129 3.50 8.56 -15.80
N GLY A 130 4.16 8.42 -14.64
CA GLY A 130 3.76 8.98 -13.35
C GLY A 130 2.81 8.07 -12.56
N GLY A 131 1.70 7.69 -13.19
CA GLY A 131 0.61 6.94 -12.56
C GLY A 131 -0.10 7.70 -11.43
N HIS A 132 -1.18 7.14 -10.92
CA HIS A 132 -1.97 7.71 -9.82
C HIS A 132 -2.63 6.59 -9.01
N LEU A 133 -2.48 6.63 -7.69
CA LEU A 133 -3.14 5.68 -6.79
C LEU A 133 -4.05 6.44 -5.82
N ASP A 134 -5.34 6.13 -5.87
CA ASP A 134 -6.29 6.46 -4.81
C ASP A 134 -6.61 5.18 -4.01
N LEU A 135 -6.26 5.18 -2.72
CA LEU A 135 -6.57 4.09 -1.80
C LEU A 135 -7.57 4.57 -0.75
N THR A 136 -8.74 3.94 -0.68
CA THR A 136 -9.69 4.15 0.43
C THR A 136 -9.50 3.03 1.44
N ALA A 137 -8.79 3.33 2.53
CA ALA A 137 -8.53 2.39 3.62
C ALA A 137 -9.61 2.54 4.70
N LYS A 138 -10.49 1.54 4.84
CA LYS A 138 -11.45 1.48 5.94
C LYS A 138 -10.72 1.25 7.25
N ILE A 139 -11.19 1.90 8.31
CA ILE A 139 -10.75 1.68 9.68
C ILE A 139 -12.00 1.33 10.50
N ASN A 140 -12.32 0.04 10.54
CA ASN A 140 -13.49 -0.50 11.22
C ASN A 140 -13.18 -0.92 12.65
N VAL A 141 -14.24 -1.01 13.45
CA VAL A 141 -14.19 -1.63 14.78
C VAL A 141 -13.73 -3.10 14.66
N SER A 142 -12.72 -3.47 15.44
CA SER A 142 -12.16 -4.82 15.52
C SER A 142 -12.87 -5.69 16.56
#